data_AF-A0A7N5K8W6-F1
#
_entry.id   AF-A0A7N5K8W6-F1
#
_cell.length_a   1.000
_cell.length_b   1.000
_cell.length_c   1.000
_cell.angle_alpha   90.00
_cell.angle_beta   90.00
_cell.angle_gamma   90.00
#
_symmetry.space_group_name_H-M   'P 1'
#
loop_
_entity.id
_entity.type
_entity.pdbx_description
1 polymer ?
#
loop_
_entity_poly.entity_id
_entity_poly.type
_entity_poly.pdbx_seq_one_letter_code
_entity_poly.pdbx_strand_id
1 'polypeptide(L)'
;MDFSEGSSGAAAYNEKSELKTYMAFSIEMAKSKSKLHGFNNYSAPQLTREEKKENGLKAKSPAISLMGSDLEKMKEAQAWIQRILTPQDHHIIENNHILYLGRKEHDILTQFQNTLGVSISEIITPEKATLEIKGAQAGVIEVIMNIEHMLCEVQEEMTRKKELVLWSMSGQRTDWQLPNQDEIKRNTFRKCLKLSTGEIQGQKKQLENCGLQVIQVEKIDNAVLMAVFQKKKTMMEGRTHGKPVSHRLYQQIPYQFCEAVCRVGFQRMYSAACDPKYGAGIYFTKNLKNLAYQVKKTSATDELIYVFEAEVLTGSFCQGHPLYIVPPPLNPGDTDRHDSVVDNVSSPETFVIFSNTQAMPQYLWTCTQDHVQPWDCSSESRVLNSQQPKTRFSKGSSV
;
A
#
# COMPACT_ATOMS: atom_id res chain seq x y z
N MET A 1 20.62 -31.54 22.39
CA MET A 1 20.45 -32.94 21.95
C MET A 1 19.05 -33.07 21.38
N ASP A 2 18.98 -33.76 20.25
CA ASP A 2 17.82 -34.31 19.55
C ASP A 2 16.81 -33.36 18.89
N PHE A 3 16.99 -33.26 17.57
CA PHE A 3 15.93 -33.05 16.60
C PHE A 3 15.31 -34.42 16.28
N SER A 4 14.00 -34.55 16.45
CA SER A 4 13.23 -35.69 15.94
C SER A 4 12.19 -35.19 14.95
N GLU A 5 12.37 -35.61 13.70
CA GLU A 5 11.40 -35.48 12.61
C GLU A 5 10.16 -36.33 12.90
N GLY A 6 8.99 -35.72 12.77
CA GLY A 6 7.68 -36.36 12.87
C GLY A 6 6.91 -36.21 11.55
N SER A 7 6.58 -37.37 10.99
CA SER A 7 5.95 -37.64 9.69
C SER A 7 4.69 -36.85 9.34
N SER A 8 4.51 -36.70 8.02
CA SER A 8 3.37 -36.16 7.28
C SER A 8 2.00 -36.70 7.69
N GLY A 9 1.06 -35.80 7.91
CA GLY A 9 -0.37 -36.07 7.95
C GLY A 9 -1.14 -34.95 7.23
N ALA A 10 -1.84 -35.30 6.16
CA ALA A 10 -2.66 -34.39 5.38
C ALA A 10 -3.76 -33.75 6.26
N ALA A 11 -3.68 -32.44 6.50
CA ALA A 11 -4.71 -31.70 7.21
C ALA A 11 -5.67 -31.04 6.21
N ALA A 12 -6.88 -31.57 6.16
CA ALA A 12 -8.02 -30.91 5.54
C ALA A 12 -8.22 -29.52 6.19
N TYR A 13 -8.31 -28.48 5.37
CA TYR A 13 -8.60 -27.11 5.78
C TYR A 13 -9.91 -27.06 6.58
N ASN A 14 -9.82 -26.71 7.87
CA ASN A 14 -10.96 -26.64 8.78
C ASN A 14 -11.31 -25.18 9.09
N GLU A 15 -11.97 -24.50 8.14
CA GLU A 15 -12.43 -23.10 8.24
C GLU A 15 -13.26 -22.80 9.50
N LYS A 16 -13.89 -23.82 10.11
CA LYS A 16 -14.66 -23.67 11.36
C LYS A 16 -13.79 -23.44 12.59
N SER A 17 -12.50 -23.80 12.54
CA SER A 17 -11.57 -23.60 13.65
C SER A 17 -11.12 -22.14 13.75
N GLU A 18 -10.77 -21.53 12.62
CA GLU A 18 -10.27 -20.15 12.56
C GLU A 18 -11.34 -19.13 12.95
N LEU A 19 -12.60 -19.35 12.54
CA LEU A 19 -13.71 -18.48 12.92
C LEU A 19 -13.94 -18.48 14.44
N LYS A 20 -13.79 -19.64 15.09
CA LYS A 20 -13.92 -19.74 16.56
C LYS A 20 -12.78 -19.02 17.27
N THR A 21 -11.56 -19.12 16.77
CA THR A 21 -10.40 -18.40 17.31
C THR A 21 -10.55 -16.89 17.16
N TYR A 22 -11.00 -16.41 16.00
CA TYR A 22 -11.27 -14.99 15.77
C TYR A 22 -12.39 -14.45 16.67
N MET A 23 -13.47 -15.22 16.85
CA MET A 23 -14.58 -14.84 17.73
C MET A 23 -14.13 -14.79 19.20
N ALA A 24 -13.36 -15.78 19.65
CA ALA A 24 -12.81 -15.79 21.01
C ALA A 24 -11.88 -14.58 21.26
N PHE A 25 -11.00 -14.27 20.30
CA PHE A 25 -10.14 -13.09 20.35
C PHE A 25 -10.94 -11.78 20.39
N SER A 26 -11.94 -11.64 19.52
CA SER A 26 -12.78 -10.43 19.44
C SER A 26 -13.57 -10.18 20.72
N ILE A 27 -14.11 -11.25 21.32
CA ILE A 27 -14.80 -11.19 22.62
C ILE A 27 -13.83 -10.74 23.72
N GLU A 28 -12.61 -11.25 23.74
CA GLU A 28 -11.63 -10.89 24.78
C GLU A 28 -11.12 -9.45 24.61
N MET A 29 -10.95 -8.99 23.37
CA MET A 29 -10.62 -7.59 23.06
C MET A 29 -11.76 -6.64 23.45
N ALA A 30 -13.02 -7.02 23.24
CA ALA A 30 -14.18 -6.23 23.66
C ALA A 30 -14.27 -6.12 25.20
N LYS A 31 -14.03 -7.21 25.92
CA LYS A 31 -13.91 -7.18 27.40
C LYS A 31 -12.77 -6.28 27.85
N SER A 32 -11.64 -6.29 27.15
CA SER A 32 -10.49 -5.43 27.46
C SER A 32 -10.78 -3.95 27.19
N LYS A 33 -11.55 -3.65 26.14
CA LYS A 33 -12.02 -2.29 25.81
C LYS A 33 -12.91 -1.70 26.90
N SER A 34 -13.76 -2.51 27.56
CA SER A 34 -14.53 -2.07 28.73
C SER A 34 -13.70 -1.81 29.99
N LYS A 35 -12.50 -2.40 30.08
CA LYS A 35 -11.55 -2.14 31.19
C LYS A 35 -10.73 -0.86 30.96
N LEU A 36 -10.54 -0.43 29.71
CA LEU A 36 -9.77 0.77 29.35
C LEU A 36 -10.44 2.10 29.74
N HIS A 37 -11.75 2.12 29.99
CA HIS A 37 -12.44 3.35 30.44
C HIS A 37 -12.26 3.69 31.93
N GLY A 38 -11.49 2.90 32.68
CA GLY A 38 -11.38 3.03 34.14
C GLY A 38 -9.97 3.21 34.72
N PHE A 39 -8.94 3.50 33.92
CA PHE A 39 -7.56 3.50 34.46
C PHE A 39 -6.75 4.72 34.08
N ASN A 40 -6.92 5.78 34.88
CA ASN A 40 -6.01 6.92 34.92
C ASN A 40 -4.87 6.75 35.94
N ASN A 41 -4.60 5.53 36.43
CA ASN A 41 -3.51 5.26 37.37
C ASN A 41 -3.12 3.77 37.35
N TYR A 42 -1.99 3.42 36.73
CA TYR A 42 -1.23 2.24 37.14
C TYR A 42 0.26 2.54 37.14
N SER A 43 0.82 2.59 38.35
CA SER A 43 2.16 2.06 38.59
C SER A 43 2.17 0.57 38.24
N ALA A 44 3.29 0.10 37.69
CA ALA A 44 3.48 -1.28 37.26
C ALA A 44 3.02 -2.30 38.33
N PRO A 45 2.43 -3.46 37.94
CA PRO A 45 1.97 -4.46 38.90
C PRO A 45 3.16 -4.96 39.74
N GLN A 46 3.09 -4.77 41.06
CA GLN A 46 3.99 -5.46 41.98
C GLN A 46 3.59 -6.94 42.01
N LEU A 47 4.44 -7.79 41.43
CA LEU A 47 4.39 -9.24 41.60
C LEU A 47 4.33 -9.59 43.09
N THR A 48 3.32 -10.36 43.49
CA THR A 48 3.17 -10.90 44.85
C THR A 48 4.36 -11.81 45.21
N ARG A 49 4.71 -11.74 46.50
CA ARG A 49 5.92 -12.27 47.16
C ARG A 49 6.01 -13.81 47.22
N GLU A 50 5.60 -14.53 46.18
CA GLU A 50 5.76 -15.99 46.11
C GLU A 50 6.51 -16.48 44.86
N GLU A 51 6.67 -15.65 43.82
CA GLU A 51 7.47 -16.01 42.62
C GLU A 51 8.97 -15.67 42.74
N LYS A 52 9.46 -15.35 43.95
CA LYS A 52 10.86 -14.95 44.18
C LYS A 52 11.79 -16.07 44.66
N LYS A 53 11.43 -17.34 44.47
CA LYS A 53 12.30 -18.47 44.78
C LYS A 53 12.37 -19.49 43.65
N GLU A 54 12.81 -19.05 42.48
CA GLU A 54 13.61 -19.92 41.63
C GLU A 54 14.45 -19.11 40.64
N ASN A 55 15.77 -19.25 40.81
CA ASN A 55 16.82 -18.92 39.85
C ASN A 55 17.06 -17.42 39.56
N GLY A 56 18.30 -16.99 39.86
CA GLY A 56 18.83 -15.65 39.62
C GLY A 56 18.87 -15.26 38.14
N LEU A 57 17.72 -14.91 37.59
CA LEU A 57 17.58 -14.34 36.27
C LEU A 57 17.39 -12.82 36.43
N LYS A 58 18.31 -12.06 35.83
CA LYS A 58 18.16 -10.63 35.57
C LYS A 58 16.71 -10.34 35.17
N ALA A 59 16.12 -9.27 35.71
CA ALA A 59 14.82 -8.79 35.28
C ALA A 59 14.77 -8.81 33.75
N LYS A 60 13.90 -9.65 33.17
CA LYS A 60 13.74 -9.72 31.72
C LYS A 60 13.34 -8.33 31.25
N SER A 61 14.16 -7.73 30.39
CA SER A 61 13.82 -6.46 29.76
C SER A 61 12.41 -6.57 29.14
N PRO A 62 11.59 -5.50 29.20
CA PRO A 62 10.28 -5.53 28.56
C PRO A 62 10.44 -5.89 27.08
N ALA A 63 9.64 -6.83 26.61
CA ALA A 63 9.69 -7.34 25.24
C ALA A 63 8.29 -7.36 24.63
N ILE A 64 8.20 -6.98 23.36
CA ILE A 64 6.99 -7.09 22.55
C ILE A 64 7.15 -8.34 21.68
N SER A 65 6.20 -9.27 21.77
CA SER A 65 6.17 -10.47 20.91
C SER A 65 5.05 -10.32 19.90
N LEU A 66 5.39 -10.43 18.61
CA LEU A 66 4.43 -10.45 17.51
C LEU A 66 4.11 -11.89 17.13
N MET A 67 2.82 -12.20 16.98
CA MET A 67 2.34 -13.52 16.59
C MET A 67 1.31 -13.38 15.48
N GLY A 68 1.48 -14.16 14.41
CA GLY A 68 0.62 -14.14 13.23
C GLY A 68 0.91 -15.35 12.35
N SER A 69 0.02 -15.62 11.39
CA SER A 69 0.17 -16.70 10.42
C SER A 69 0.95 -16.29 9.16
N ASP A 70 1.13 -15.00 8.94
CA ASP A 70 1.75 -14.40 7.75
C ASP A 70 3.07 -13.74 8.17
N LEU A 71 4.19 -14.38 7.80
CA LEU A 71 5.53 -13.99 8.24
C LEU A 71 5.93 -12.62 7.67
N GLU A 72 5.58 -12.36 6.42
CA GLU A 72 5.85 -11.12 5.71
C GLU A 72 5.12 -9.95 6.37
N LYS A 73 3.83 -10.10 6.69
CA LYS A 73 3.07 -9.10 7.45
C LYS A 73 3.61 -8.90 8.87
N MET A 74 4.09 -9.96 9.50
CA MET A 74 4.72 -9.87 10.82
C MET A 74 6.02 -9.05 10.77
N LYS A 75 6.84 -9.22 9.74
CA LYS A 75 8.07 -8.43 9.55
C LYS A 75 7.77 -6.95 9.33
N GLU A 76 6.78 -6.63 8.50
CA GLU A 76 6.31 -5.25 8.29
C GLU A 76 5.81 -4.62 9.60
N ALA A 77 4.98 -5.34 10.35
CA ALA A 77 4.50 -4.88 11.66
C ALA A 77 5.66 -4.66 12.65
N GLN A 78 6.65 -5.55 12.64
CA GLN A 78 7.86 -5.40 13.45
C GLN A 78 8.64 -4.15 13.06
N ALA A 79 8.89 -3.95 11.76
CA ALA A 79 9.62 -2.80 11.25
C ALA A 79 8.90 -1.48 11.58
N TRP A 80 7.57 -1.44 11.44
CA TRP A 80 6.76 -0.28 11.80
C TRP A 80 6.81 0.04 13.30
N ILE A 81 6.66 -0.97 14.17
CA ILE A 81 6.80 -0.78 15.63
C ILE A 81 8.20 -0.29 15.99
N GLN A 82 9.24 -0.90 15.41
CA GLN A 82 10.63 -0.47 15.64
C GLN A 82 10.86 0.98 15.21
N ARG A 83 10.26 1.41 14.09
CA ARG A 83 10.34 2.78 13.59
C ARG A 83 9.72 3.78 14.55
N ILE A 84 8.55 3.46 15.13
CA ILE A 84 7.86 4.32 16.10
C ILE A 84 8.60 4.37 17.44
N LEU A 85 9.16 3.24 17.89
CA LEU A 85 9.90 3.16 19.14
C LEU A 85 11.30 3.78 19.06
N THR A 86 11.86 3.94 17.86
CA THR A 86 13.15 4.60 17.65
C THR A 86 13.00 6.08 17.99
N PRO A 87 13.82 6.64 18.91
CA PRO A 87 13.76 8.06 19.23
C PRO A 87 14.01 8.93 17.99
N GLN A 88 13.10 9.87 17.74
CA GLN A 88 13.21 10.84 16.64
C GLN A 88 12.80 12.22 17.16
N ASP A 89 13.45 13.27 16.66
CA ASP A 89 13.12 14.66 17.03
C ASP A 89 11.73 15.08 16.52
N HIS A 90 11.24 14.42 15.47
CA HIS A 90 9.92 14.62 14.88
C HIS A 90 9.48 13.33 14.18
N HIS A 91 8.17 13.14 14.04
CA HIS A 91 7.58 12.07 13.26
C HIS A 91 6.67 12.63 12.17
N ILE A 92 6.66 12.00 11.00
CA ILE A 92 5.87 12.43 9.85
C ILE A 92 4.91 11.31 9.47
N ILE A 93 3.61 11.62 9.48
CA ILE A 93 2.57 10.74 8.94
C ILE A 93 2.17 11.29 7.57
N GLU A 94 2.41 10.54 6.51
CA GLU A 94 2.02 10.87 5.14
C GLU A 94 0.80 10.03 4.73
N ASN A 95 -0.38 10.65 4.72
CA ASN A 95 -1.64 9.99 4.35
C ASN A 95 -2.65 10.97 3.77
N ASN A 96 -3.06 10.76 2.52
CA ASN A 96 -4.01 11.65 1.86
C ASN A 96 -5.41 11.69 2.51
N HIS A 97 -5.73 10.77 3.43
CA HIS A 97 -6.97 10.85 4.23
C HIS A 97 -6.96 11.96 5.27
N ILE A 98 -5.81 12.56 5.55
CA ILE A 98 -5.70 13.78 6.36
C ILE A 98 -6.61 14.90 5.80
N LEU A 99 -6.77 14.97 4.48
CA LEU A 99 -7.66 15.94 3.81
C LEU A 99 -9.15 15.78 4.15
N TYR A 100 -9.53 14.64 4.74
CA TYR A 100 -10.91 14.35 5.14
C TYR A 100 -11.15 14.49 6.65
N LEU A 101 -10.14 14.90 7.42
CA LEU A 101 -10.33 15.19 8.84
C LEU A 101 -11.33 16.35 8.98
N GLY A 102 -12.42 16.09 9.70
CA GLY A 102 -13.45 17.07 9.97
C GLY A 102 -13.21 17.79 11.29
N ARG A 103 -14.22 18.52 11.76
CA ARG A 103 -14.14 19.26 13.03
C ARG A 103 -13.81 18.34 14.21
N LYS A 104 -14.45 17.17 14.28
CA LYS A 104 -14.28 16.24 15.41
C LYS A 104 -12.84 15.76 15.52
N GLU A 105 -12.25 15.42 14.38
CA GLU A 105 -10.88 14.94 14.29
C GLU A 105 -9.90 16.05 14.68
N HIS A 106 -10.11 17.28 14.20
CA HIS A 106 -9.30 18.45 14.57
C HIS A 106 -9.43 18.82 16.06
N ASP A 107 -10.62 18.65 16.66
CA ASP A 107 -10.82 18.84 18.09
C ASP A 107 -9.98 17.83 18.90
N ILE A 108 -9.92 16.57 18.45
CA ILE A 108 -9.07 15.52 19.05
C ILE A 108 -7.57 15.86 18.90
N LEU A 109 -7.13 16.28 17.72
CA LEU A 109 -5.74 16.71 17.51
C LEU A 109 -5.36 17.88 18.44
N THR A 110 -6.27 18.85 18.61
CA THR A 110 -6.08 19.98 19.53
C THR A 110 -6.00 19.51 20.98
N GLN A 111 -6.84 18.54 21.38
CA GLN A 111 -6.80 17.95 22.71
C GLN A 111 -5.46 17.27 23.00
N PHE A 112 -4.88 16.56 22.03
CA PHE A 112 -3.56 15.95 22.18
C PHE A 112 -2.46 16.99 22.41
N GLN A 113 -2.48 18.09 21.65
CA GLN A 113 -1.51 19.16 21.83
C GLN A 113 -1.58 19.77 23.25
N ASN A 114 -2.79 19.97 23.77
CA ASN A 114 -2.99 20.54 25.11
C ASN A 114 -2.65 19.57 26.25
N THR A 115 -2.91 18.27 26.07
CA THR A 115 -2.79 17.27 27.15
C THR A 115 -1.39 16.66 27.22
N LEU A 116 -0.78 16.40 26.06
CA LEU A 116 0.47 15.64 25.94
C LEU A 116 1.69 16.53 25.64
N GLY A 117 1.49 17.85 25.50
CA GLY A 117 2.56 18.81 25.24
C GLY A 117 3.28 18.57 23.90
N VAL A 118 2.58 17.98 22.93
CA VAL A 118 3.07 17.79 21.57
C VAL A 118 2.66 18.96 20.69
N SER A 119 3.42 19.25 19.64
CA SER A 119 2.99 20.13 18.55
C SER A 119 2.66 19.29 17.32
N ILE A 120 1.50 19.52 16.73
CA ILE A 120 1.04 18.84 15.51
C ILE A 120 0.86 19.91 14.44
N SER A 121 1.59 19.78 13.34
CA SER A 121 1.52 20.70 12.20
C SER A 121 1.02 19.97 10.96
N GLU A 122 0.01 20.54 10.30
CA GLU A 122 -0.51 20.01 9.04
C GLU A 122 0.16 20.71 7.86
N ILE A 123 0.75 19.91 6.98
CA ILE A 123 1.38 20.39 5.74
C ILE A 123 0.65 19.73 4.58
N ILE A 124 -0.16 20.52 3.89
CA ILE A 124 -0.90 20.12 2.70
C ILE A 124 -0.22 20.70 1.47
N THR A 125 0.19 19.83 0.56
CA THR A 125 0.60 20.21 -0.79
C THR A 125 -0.42 19.66 -1.80
N PRO A 126 -0.42 20.12 -3.07
CA PRO A 126 -1.26 19.53 -4.12
C PRO A 126 -1.05 18.03 -4.33
N GLU A 127 0.09 17.49 -3.86
CA GLU A 127 0.53 16.11 -4.06
C GLU A 127 0.27 15.22 -2.85
N LYS A 128 0.37 15.77 -1.64
CA LYS A 128 0.32 15.00 -0.40
C LYS A 128 -0.19 15.80 0.78
N ALA A 129 -0.80 15.09 1.73
CA ALA A 129 -1.11 15.61 3.05
C ALA A 129 -0.23 14.91 4.09
N THR A 130 0.42 15.72 4.93
CA THR A 130 1.34 15.24 5.97
C THR A 130 1.04 15.90 7.31
N LEU A 131 1.15 15.11 8.38
CA LEU A 131 1.16 15.60 9.75
C LEU A 131 2.57 15.46 10.32
N GLU A 132 3.15 16.58 10.73
CA GLU A 132 4.42 16.62 11.45
C GLU A 132 4.15 16.72 12.96
N ILE A 133 4.67 15.78 13.73
CA ILE A 133 4.46 15.65 15.17
C ILE A 133 5.80 15.82 15.89
N LYS A 134 5.87 16.76 16.84
CA LYS A 134 7.07 17.01 17.67
C LYS A 134 6.69 17.03 19.14
N GLY A 135 7.59 16.59 20.02
CA GLY A 135 7.36 16.60 21.46
C GLY A 135 8.17 15.51 22.18
N ALA A 136 7.81 15.25 23.44
CA ALA A 136 8.42 14.16 24.19
C ALA A 136 8.04 12.78 23.62
N GLN A 137 8.99 11.86 23.51
CA GLN A 137 8.81 10.55 22.83
C GLN A 137 7.56 9.79 23.28
N ALA A 138 7.27 9.75 24.58
CA ALA A 138 6.10 9.04 25.11
C ALA A 138 4.77 9.62 24.57
N GLY A 139 4.63 10.95 24.59
CA GLY A 139 3.46 11.63 24.04
C GLY A 139 3.38 11.51 22.51
N VAL A 140 4.52 11.58 21.82
CA VAL A 140 4.59 11.40 20.36
C VAL A 140 4.09 10.02 19.94
N ILE A 141 4.55 8.94 20.60
CA ILE A 141 4.11 7.56 20.30
C ILE A 141 2.60 7.40 20.50
N GLU A 142 2.07 7.91 21.61
CA GLU A 142 0.63 7.86 21.90
C GLU A 142 -0.19 8.59 20.83
N VAL A 143 0.27 9.77 20.43
CA VAL A 143 -0.39 10.59 19.41
C VAL A 143 -0.35 9.92 18.04
N ILE A 144 0.80 9.35 17.63
CA ILE A 144 0.92 8.61 16.37
C ILE A 144 -0.08 7.46 16.34
N MET A 145 -0.15 6.64 17.39
CA MET A 145 -1.08 5.51 17.46
C MET A 145 -2.54 5.94 17.32
N ASN A 146 -2.92 7.04 17.97
CA ASN A 146 -4.29 7.57 17.87
C ASN A 146 -4.58 8.19 16.50
N ILE A 147 -3.63 8.89 15.90
CA ILE A 147 -3.78 9.47 14.55
C ILE A 147 -3.91 8.36 13.50
N GLU A 148 -3.05 7.33 13.55
CA GLU A 148 -3.11 6.20 12.62
C GLU A 148 -4.44 5.44 12.73
N HIS A 149 -4.92 5.24 13.96
CA HIS A 149 -6.25 4.66 14.18
C HIS A 149 -7.37 5.54 13.60
N MET A 150 -7.33 6.86 13.86
CA MET A 150 -8.30 7.82 13.33
C MET A 150 -8.30 7.85 11.80
N LEU A 151 -7.13 7.82 11.16
CA LEU A 151 -6.99 7.75 9.71
C LEU A 151 -7.57 6.45 9.13
N CYS A 152 -7.42 5.32 9.84
CA CYS A 152 -8.07 4.06 9.47
C CYS A 152 -9.59 4.18 9.52
N GLU A 153 -10.16 4.82 10.55
CA GLU A 153 -11.62 5.04 10.65
C GLU A 153 -12.15 5.93 9.51
N VAL A 154 -11.44 7.02 9.22
CA VAL A 154 -11.78 7.92 8.11
C VAL A 154 -11.70 7.20 6.76
N GLN A 155 -10.65 6.41 6.54
CA GLN A 155 -10.50 5.59 5.35
C GLN A 155 -11.66 4.58 5.19
N GLU A 156 -12.05 3.91 6.27
CA GLU A 156 -13.17 2.97 6.25
C GLU A 156 -14.49 3.68 5.93
N GLU A 157 -14.76 4.83 6.56
CA GLU A 157 -15.97 5.62 6.30
C GLU A 157 -16.04 6.04 4.82
N MET A 158 -14.93 6.51 4.27
CA MET A 158 -14.84 6.95 2.87
C MET A 158 -14.96 5.78 1.89
N THR A 159 -14.37 4.64 2.22
CA THR A 159 -14.51 3.40 1.45
C THR A 159 -15.97 2.95 1.43
N ARG A 160 -16.62 2.90 2.60
CA ARG A 160 -18.04 2.52 2.71
C ARG A 160 -18.96 3.45 1.92
N LYS A 161 -18.73 4.76 1.95
CA LYS A 161 -19.49 5.73 1.13
C LYS A 161 -19.37 5.42 -0.36
N LYS A 162 -18.18 5.08 -0.85
CA LYS A 162 -17.94 4.76 -2.26
C LYS A 162 -18.48 3.40 -2.67
N GLU A 163 -18.43 2.43 -1.76
CA GLU A 163 -19.05 1.14 -1.94
C GLU A 163 -20.56 1.30 -2.19
N LEU A 164 -21.25 2.11 -1.36
CA LEU A 164 -22.67 2.42 -1.55
C LEU A 164 -22.97 3.06 -2.91
N VAL A 165 -22.10 3.95 -3.40
CA VAL A 165 -22.23 4.52 -4.75
C VAL A 165 -22.09 3.43 -5.82
N LEU A 166 -21.14 2.51 -5.70
CA LEU A 166 -20.97 1.40 -6.66
C LEU A 166 -22.19 0.48 -6.69
N TRP A 167 -22.75 0.14 -5.53
CA TRP A 167 -24.00 -0.62 -5.42
C TRP A 167 -25.16 0.09 -6.14
N SER A 168 -25.27 1.40 -5.97
CA SER A 168 -26.29 2.20 -6.65
C SER A 168 -26.11 2.19 -8.17
N MET A 169 -24.87 2.18 -8.67
CA MET A 169 -24.55 2.14 -10.10
C MET A 169 -24.71 0.75 -10.72
N SER A 170 -24.49 -0.33 -9.95
CA SER A 170 -24.55 -1.70 -10.47
C SER A 170 -25.98 -2.08 -10.88
N GLY A 171 -27.00 -1.40 -10.36
CA GLY A 171 -28.41 -1.69 -10.64
C GLY A 171 -28.95 -2.89 -9.86
N GLN A 172 -28.16 -3.47 -8.96
CA GLN A 172 -28.62 -4.46 -8.00
C GLN A 172 -29.37 -3.74 -6.87
N ARG A 173 -30.63 -3.39 -7.15
CA ARG A 173 -31.57 -2.86 -6.16
C ARG A 173 -32.53 -3.98 -5.76
N THR A 174 -32.06 -4.91 -4.94
CA THR A 174 -32.94 -5.78 -4.15
C THR A 174 -33.03 -5.22 -2.73
N ASP A 175 -34.21 -5.39 -2.14
CA ASP A 175 -34.72 -4.84 -0.88
C ASP A 175 -33.70 -4.33 0.15
N TRP A 176 -34.04 -3.20 0.76
CA TRP A 176 -33.27 -2.49 1.77
C TRP A 176 -32.86 -3.36 2.96
N GLN A 177 -31.70 -4.01 2.85
CA GLN A 177 -30.82 -4.30 3.99
C GLN A 177 -29.38 -4.10 3.54
N LEU A 178 -28.70 -3.15 4.19
CA LEU A 178 -27.24 -3.14 4.24
C LEU A 178 -26.84 -4.53 4.76
N PRO A 179 -26.03 -5.32 4.04
CA PRO A 179 -25.55 -6.58 4.59
C PRO A 179 -24.99 -6.30 5.98
N ASN A 180 -25.38 -7.10 6.97
CA ASN A 180 -24.87 -6.92 8.34
C ASN A 180 -23.35 -6.81 8.29
N GLN A 181 -22.79 -5.95 9.15
CA GLN A 181 -21.35 -5.62 9.23
C GLN A 181 -20.44 -6.87 9.30
N ASP A 182 -20.99 -8.01 9.70
CA ASP A 182 -20.34 -9.31 9.84
C ASP A 182 -20.35 -10.20 8.57
N GLU A 183 -21.16 -9.89 7.56
CA GLU A 183 -21.32 -10.73 6.36
C GLU A 183 -20.38 -10.33 5.21
N ILE A 184 -19.98 -9.06 5.14
CA ILE A 184 -18.90 -8.62 4.23
C ILE A 184 -17.58 -8.95 4.93
N LYS A 185 -17.14 -10.21 4.83
CA LYS A 185 -15.85 -10.60 5.40
C LYS A 185 -14.77 -9.74 4.73
N ARG A 186 -13.96 -9.08 5.56
CA ARG A 186 -12.78 -8.26 5.23
C ARG A 186 -11.83 -8.87 4.18
N ASN A 187 -11.91 -10.19 3.94
CA ASN A 187 -11.11 -10.96 2.99
C ASN A 187 -11.89 -11.60 1.81
N THR A 188 -13.16 -11.22 1.54
CA THR A 188 -13.97 -11.92 0.51
C THR A 188 -13.53 -11.62 -0.93
N PHE A 189 -12.95 -10.45 -1.17
CA PHE A 189 -12.63 -9.99 -2.52
C PHE A 189 -11.31 -10.52 -3.07
N ARG A 190 -10.48 -11.21 -2.26
CA ARG A 190 -9.18 -11.72 -2.70
C ARG A 190 -9.16 -13.23 -2.63
N LYS A 191 -8.70 -13.84 -3.72
CA LYS A 191 -8.49 -15.27 -3.82
C LYS A 191 -7.05 -15.54 -4.21
N CYS A 192 -6.26 -16.09 -3.29
CA CYS A 192 -4.90 -16.52 -3.59
C CYS A 192 -4.91 -17.53 -4.74
N LEU A 193 -4.08 -17.31 -5.75
CA LEU A 193 -3.96 -18.20 -6.89
C LEU A 193 -2.68 -19.01 -6.81
N LYS A 194 -2.77 -20.29 -7.21
CA LYS A 194 -1.58 -21.04 -7.56
C LYS A 194 -1.02 -20.44 -8.85
N LEU A 195 0.28 -20.12 -8.86
CA LEU A 195 1.03 -19.57 -9.99
C LEU A 195 1.13 -20.52 -11.22
N SER A 196 0.30 -21.55 -11.31
CA SER A 196 0.41 -22.65 -12.27
C SER A 196 -0.23 -22.38 -13.64
N THR A 197 -1.01 -21.30 -13.81
CA THR A 197 -1.58 -20.95 -15.13
C THR A 197 -0.53 -20.29 -16.01
N GLY A 198 -0.45 -20.68 -17.29
CA GLY A 198 0.56 -20.18 -18.23
C GLY A 198 0.62 -18.65 -18.36
N GLU A 199 -0.53 -17.97 -18.39
CA GLU A 199 -0.60 -16.50 -18.45
C GLU A 199 -0.02 -15.82 -17.21
N ILE A 200 -0.37 -16.33 -16.02
CA ILE A 200 0.12 -15.83 -14.73
C ILE A 200 1.63 -16.03 -14.62
N GLN A 201 2.15 -17.16 -15.10
CA GLN A 201 3.59 -17.41 -15.11
C GLN A 201 4.32 -16.45 -16.06
N GLY A 202 3.71 -16.07 -17.19
CA GLY A 202 4.24 -15.06 -18.10
C GLY A 202 4.31 -13.67 -17.45
N GLN A 203 3.25 -13.26 -16.76
CA GLN A 203 3.18 -11.99 -16.02
C GLN A 203 4.19 -11.95 -14.87
N LYS A 204 4.28 -13.05 -14.10
CA LYS A 204 5.29 -13.21 -13.05
C LYS A 204 6.71 -12.98 -13.60
N LYS A 205 7.07 -13.65 -14.70
CA LYS A 205 8.37 -13.46 -15.36
C LYS A 205 8.59 -12.02 -15.81
N GLN A 206 7.55 -11.33 -16.27
CA GLN A 206 7.67 -9.93 -16.69
C GLN A 206 8.03 -9.00 -15.52
N LEU A 207 7.41 -9.21 -14.35
CA LEU A 207 7.73 -8.49 -13.12
C LEU A 207 9.15 -8.81 -12.63
N GLU A 208 9.51 -10.09 -12.60
CA GLU A 208 10.85 -10.56 -12.19
C GLU A 208 11.95 -10.00 -13.11
N ASN A 209 11.73 -9.97 -14.42
CA ASN A 209 12.66 -9.36 -15.39
C ASN A 209 12.85 -7.84 -15.18
N CYS A 210 11.97 -7.19 -14.42
CA CYS A 210 12.08 -5.78 -14.06
C CYS A 210 12.72 -5.56 -12.66
N GLY A 211 13.13 -6.63 -11.98
CA GLY A 211 13.74 -6.59 -10.64
C GLY A 211 12.74 -6.59 -9.49
N LEU A 212 11.51 -7.07 -9.72
CA LEU A 212 10.48 -7.29 -8.71
C LEU A 212 10.32 -8.80 -8.49
N GLN A 213 10.81 -9.30 -7.36
CA GLN A 213 10.72 -10.72 -7.02
C GLN A 213 9.30 -11.03 -6.53
N VAL A 214 8.55 -11.85 -7.26
CA VAL A 214 7.15 -12.14 -6.94
C VAL A 214 7.04 -13.20 -5.84
N ILE A 215 6.43 -12.82 -4.72
CA ILE A 215 6.14 -13.70 -3.57
C ILE A 215 4.77 -14.34 -3.75
N GLN A 216 3.75 -13.53 -4.03
CA GLN A 216 2.37 -13.97 -4.05
C GLN A 216 1.58 -13.24 -5.14
N VAL A 217 0.57 -13.92 -5.67
CA VAL A 217 -0.46 -13.30 -6.52
C VAL A 217 -1.85 -13.64 -5.97
N GLU A 218 -2.69 -12.62 -5.86
CA GLU A 218 -4.09 -12.75 -5.47
C GLU A 218 -4.99 -12.26 -6.59
N LYS A 219 -5.97 -13.07 -6.99
CA LYS A 219 -7.04 -12.62 -7.89
C LYS A 219 -8.05 -11.81 -7.11
N ILE A 220 -8.51 -10.73 -7.72
CA ILE A 220 -9.52 -9.85 -7.15
C ILE A 220 -10.86 -10.20 -7.77
N ASP A 221 -11.83 -10.48 -6.91
CA ASP A 221 -13.18 -10.88 -7.27
C ASP A 221 -14.19 -9.93 -6.61
N ASN A 222 -14.54 -8.86 -7.34
CA ASN A 222 -15.55 -7.89 -6.92
C ASN A 222 -16.63 -7.79 -8.00
N ALA A 223 -17.72 -8.53 -7.80
CA ALA A 223 -18.81 -8.61 -8.77
C ALA A 223 -19.52 -7.27 -9.00
N VAL A 224 -19.65 -6.44 -7.97
CA VAL A 224 -20.33 -5.13 -8.05
C VAL A 224 -19.53 -4.17 -8.90
N LEU A 225 -18.22 -4.04 -8.61
CA LEU A 225 -17.31 -3.20 -9.37
C LEU A 225 -17.20 -3.71 -10.81
N MET A 226 -17.10 -5.03 -11.00
CA MET A 226 -17.08 -5.64 -12.34
C MET A 226 -18.34 -5.31 -13.14
N ALA A 227 -19.54 -5.39 -12.55
CA ALA A 227 -20.78 -5.04 -13.24
C ALA A 227 -20.82 -3.58 -13.70
N VAL A 228 -20.36 -2.65 -12.85
CA VAL A 228 -20.25 -1.22 -13.20
C VAL A 228 -19.22 -1.01 -14.30
N PHE A 229 -18.06 -1.67 -14.20
CA PHE A 229 -17.00 -1.62 -15.21
C PHE A 229 -17.47 -2.14 -16.58
N GLN A 230 -18.16 -3.29 -16.63
CA GLN A 230 -18.65 -3.87 -17.88
C GLN A 230 -19.71 -3.01 -18.57
N LYS A 231 -20.60 -2.36 -17.80
CA LYS A 231 -21.55 -1.37 -18.33
C LYS A 231 -20.81 -0.22 -19.01
N LYS A 232 -19.75 0.31 -18.37
CA LYS A 232 -18.93 1.38 -18.94
C LYS A 232 -18.15 0.92 -20.17
N LYS A 233 -17.59 -0.29 -20.14
CA LYS A 233 -16.88 -0.91 -21.26
C LYS A 233 -17.77 -1.02 -22.49
N THR A 234 -18.98 -1.57 -22.33
CA THR A 234 -19.97 -1.69 -23.42
C THR A 234 -20.33 -0.34 -24.03
N MET A 235 -20.52 0.69 -23.19
CA MET A 235 -20.80 2.05 -23.65
C MET A 235 -19.65 2.63 -24.48
N MET A 236 -18.39 2.37 -24.09
CA MET A 236 -17.22 2.85 -24.81
C MET A 236 -16.99 2.07 -26.11
N GLU A 237 -17.19 0.75 -26.12
CA GLU A 237 -17.06 -0.09 -27.31
C GLU A 237 -18.05 0.28 -28.42
N GLY A 238 -19.26 0.74 -28.04
CA GLY A 238 -20.24 1.28 -28.98
C GLY A 238 -19.73 2.50 -29.76
N ARG A 239 -18.70 3.21 -29.27
CA ARG A 239 -18.12 4.41 -29.89
C ARG A 239 -16.89 4.11 -30.76
N THR A 240 -16.24 2.96 -30.60
CA THR A 240 -14.88 2.74 -31.13
C THR A 240 -14.78 1.85 -32.38
N HIS A 241 -15.89 1.59 -33.08
CA HIS A 241 -15.92 0.82 -34.34
C HIS A 241 -15.08 -0.48 -34.31
N GLY A 242 -15.06 -1.19 -33.18
CA GLY A 242 -14.36 -2.47 -33.02
C GLY A 242 -12.90 -2.39 -32.57
N LYS A 243 -12.36 -1.21 -32.25
CA LYS A 243 -11.03 -1.10 -31.60
C LYS A 243 -11.11 -1.45 -30.11
N PRO A 244 -10.09 -2.14 -29.55
CA PRO A 244 -10.01 -2.38 -28.11
C PRO A 244 -10.05 -1.07 -27.33
N VAL A 245 -10.96 -0.97 -26.36
CA VAL A 245 -11.12 0.22 -25.50
C VAL A 245 -10.31 0.14 -24.21
N SER A 246 -9.68 -1.01 -23.95
CA SER A 246 -9.00 -1.28 -22.69
C SER A 246 -7.55 -1.71 -22.87
N HIS A 247 -6.74 -1.39 -21.86
CA HIS A 247 -5.36 -1.83 -21.72
C HIS A 247 -5.16 -2.52 -20.37
N ARG A 248 -4.27 -3.51 -20.36
CA ARG A 248 -3.75 -4.07 -19.12
C ARG A 248 -2.62 -3.18 -18.61
N LEU A 249 -2.80 -2.59 -17.44
CA LEU A 249 -1.87 -1.63 -16.85
C LEU A 249 -1.63 -1.92 -15.36
N TYR A 250 -0.61 -1.28 -14.80
CA TYR A 250 -0.13 -1.51 -13.44
C TYR A 250 -0.15 -0.25 -12.60
N GLN A 251 -0.38 -0.41 -11.30
CA GLN A 251 -0.27 0.66 -10.32
C GLN A 251 0.27 0.12 -8.99
N GLN A 252 1.31 0.74 -8.45
CA GLN A 252 1.78 0.47 -7.10
C GLN A 252 0.85 1.17 -6.10
N ILE A 253 0.43 0.45 -5.06
CA ILE A 253 -0.46 0.96 -4.02
C ILE A 253 0.15 0.65 -2.65
N PRO A 254 0.29 1.62 -1.73
CA PRO A 254 0.66 1.33 -0.34
C PRO A 254 -0.27 0.31 0.31
N TYR A 255 0.28 -0.59 1.14
CA TYR A 255 -0.48 -1.70 1.74
C TYR A 255 -1.80 -1.25 2.39
N GLN A 256 -1.76 -0.13 3.11
CA GLN A 256 -2.91 0.45 3.81
C GLN A 256 -4.12 0.67 2.90
N PHE A 257 -3.94 0.91 1.60
CA PHE A 257 -5.04 1.15 0.64
C PHE A 257 -5.43 -0.08 -0.17
N CYS A 258 -4.71 -1.21 -0.06
CA CYS A 258 -4.98 -2.40 -0.85
C CYS A 258 -6.42 -2.93 -0.65
N GLU A 259 -6.92 -2.93 0.59
CA GLU A 259 -8.30 -3.37 0.87
C GLU A 259 -9.32 -2.44 0.23
N ALA A 260 -9.10 -1.13 0.33
CA ALA A 260 -9.98 -0.15 -0.28
C ALA A 260 -10.01 -0.28 -1.81
N VAL A 261 -8.87 -0.54 -2.47
CA VAL A 261 -8.84 -0.82 -3.92
C VAL A 261 -9.66 -2.06 -4.27
N CYS A 262 -9.56 -3.14 -3.49
CA CYS A 262 -10.35 -4.35 -3.73
C CYS A 262 -11.87 -4.11 -3.58
N ARG A 263 -12.28 -3.25 -2.65
CA ARG A 263 -13.70 -2.96 -2.36
C ARG A 263 -14.32 -1.96 -3.32
N VAL A 264 -13.61 -0.87 -3.61
CA VAL A 264 -14.18 0.29 -4.32
C VAL A 264 -13.42 0.73 -5.56
N GLY A 265 -12.41 -0.05 -5.97
CA GLY A 265 -11.57 0.25 -7.12
C GLY A 265 -10.55 1.35 -6.84
N PHE A 266 -9.83 1.74 -7.89
CA PHE A 266 -8.74 2.69 -7.80
C PHE A 266 -9.23 4.12 -7.54
N GLN A 267 -8.42 4.87 -6.80
CA GLN A 267 -8.67 6.27 -6.52
C GLN A 267 -7.38 7.04 -6.58
N ARG A 268 -7.47 8.31 -6.98
CA ARG A 268 -6.31 9.20 -7.09
C ARG A 268 -5.50 9.22 -5.80
N MET A 269 -6.19 9.29 -4.65
CA MET A 269 -5.60 9.39 -3.31
C MET A 269 -4.78 8.16 -2.87
N TYR A 270 -4.96 6.99 -3.52
CA TYR A 270 -4.24 5.76 -3.17
C TYR A 270 -2.89 5.63 -3.88
N SER A 271 -2.65 6.45 -4.90
CA SER A 271 -1.39 6.44 -5.63
C SER A 271 -0.28 7.02 -4.75
N ALA A 272 0.92 6.47 -4.85
CA ALA A 272 2.10 7.15 -4.31
C ALA A 272 2.23 8.55 -4.92
N ALA A 273 2.74 9.51 -4.14
CA ALA A 273 2.87 10.90 -4.54
C ALA A 273 3.57 11.03 -5.90
N CYS A 274 2.79 11.41 -6.92
CA CYS A 274 3.29 11.76 -8.24
C CYS A 274 2.80 13.19 -8.53
N ASP A 275 3.73 14.06 -8.91
CA ASP A 275 3.40 15.33 -9.56
C ASP A 275 2.40 15.03 -10.69
N PRO A 276 1.20 15.65 -10.68
CA PRO A 276 0.15 15.37 -11.65
C PRO A 276 0.49 15.94 -13.04
N LYS A 277 1.65 15.59 -13.59
CA LYS A 277 2.23 16.09 -14.86
C LYS A 277 1.30 16.03 -16.06
N TYR A 278 0.35 15.10 -16.03
CA TYR A 278 -0.55 14.79 -17.13
C TYR A 278 -2.02 15.05 -16.77
N GLY A 279 -2.30 15.41 -15.52
CA GLY A 279 -3.64 15.76 -15.03
C GLY A 279 -3.93 15.21 -13.63
N ALA A 280 -4.95 15.78 -13.00
CA ALA A 280 -5.47 15.43 -11.68
C ALA A 280 -6.32 14.14 -11.70
N GLY A 281 -5.77 13.05 -12.25
CA GLY A 281 -6.46 11.75 -12.38
C GLY A 281 -5.79 10.60 -11.63
N ILE A 282 -6.16 9.37 -12.02
CA ILE A 282 -5.62 8.11 -11.49
C ILE A 282 -4.62 7.57 -12.49
N TYR A 283 -3.39 7.33 -12.02
CA TYR A 283 -2.24 7.02 -12.85
C TYR A 283 -2.01 5.51 -12.94
N PHE A 284 -1.80 5.04 -14.17
CA PHE A 284 -1.43 3.67 -14.48
C PHE A 284 -0.25 3.65 -15.43
N THR A 285 0.60 2.64 -15.31
CA THR A 285 1.77 2.47 -16.17
C THR A 285 1.74 1.12 -16.89
N LYS A 286 2.19 1.13 -18.14
CA LYS A 286 2.56 -0.07 -18.90
C LYS A 286 4.01 -0.48 -18.65
N ASN A 287 4.84 0.47 -18.20
CA ASN A 287 6.27 0.31 -18.01
C ASN A 287 6.58 -0.17 -16.57
N LEU A 288 6.67 -1.50 -16.41
CA LEU A 288 7.05 -2.15 -15.15
C LEU A 288 8.47 -1.82 -14.69
N LYS A 289 9.40 -1.47 -15.60
CA LYS A 289 10.76 -1.06 -15.22
C LYS A 289 10.75 0.29 -14.53
N ASN A 290 9.97 1.25 -15.05
CA ASN A 290 9.80 2.54 -14.41
C ASN A 290 9.11 2.36 -13.04
N LEU A 291 8.08 1.52 -12.95
CA LEU A 291 7.44 1.18 -11.67
C LEU A 291 8.47 0.65 -10.67
N ALA A 292 9.27 -0.35 -11.04
CA ALA A 292 10.31 -0.91 -10.17
C ALA A 292 11.38 0.13 -9.77
N TYR A 293 11.73 1.05 -10.67
CA TYR A 293 12.65 2.15 -10.38
C TYR A 293 12.08 3.17 -9.40
N GLN A 294 10.81 3.55 -9.55
CA GLN A 294 10.15 4.46 -8.58
C GLN A 294 10.08 3.82 -7.20
N VAL A 295 9.72 2.54 -7.15
CA VAL A 295 9.72 1.76 -5.91
C VAL A 295 11.09 1.82 -5.23
N LYS A 296 12.21 1.58 -5.95
CA LYS A 296 13.57 1.72 -5.40
C LYS A 296 13.85 3.07 -4.74
N LYS A 297 13.28 4.13 -5.28
CA LYS A 297 13.49 5.49 -4.79
C LYS A 297 12.64 5.81 -3.56
N THR A 298 11.44 5.23 -3.48
CA THR A 298 10.45 5.55 -2.43
C THR A 298 10.40 4.52 -1.31
N SER A 299 10.77 3.27 -1.54
CA SER A 299 10.58 2.13 -0.62
C SER A 299 11.73 1.96 0.37
N ALA A 300 12.40 3.03 0.78
CA ALA A 300 13.49 2.93 1.77
C ALA A 300 13.04 2.33 3.12
N THR A 301 11.74 2.07 3.31
CA THR A 301 11.14 1.68 4.59
C THR A 301 10.23 0.45 4.56
N ASP A 302 9.73 0.01 3.40
CA ASP A 302 8.81 -1.15 3.29
C ASP A 302 9.53 -2.28 2.52
N GLU A 303 9.57 -3.48 3.10
CA GLU A 303 10.17 -4.67 2.47
C GLU A 303 9.27 -5.20 1.34
N LEU A 304 7.95 -5.06 1.49
CA LEU A 304 6.94 -5.56 0.57
C LEU A 304 6.40 -4.47 -0.37
N ILE A 305 6.27 -4.84 -1.63
CA ILE A 305 5.81 -4.00 -2.72
C ILE A 305 4.51 -4.58 -3.25
N TYR A 306 3.45 -3.78 -3.24
CA TYR A 306 2.12 -4.18 -3.69
C TYR A 306 1.80 -3.53 -5.02
N VAL A 307 1.71 -4.35 -6.07
CA VAL A 307 1.43 -3.90 -7.44
C VAL A 307 0.12 -4.49 -7.91
N PHE A 308 -0.86 -3.62 -8.17
CA PHE A 308 -2.09 -4.04 -8.83
C PHE A 308 -1.90 -4.11 -10.33
N GLU A 309 -2.39 -5.20 -10.92
CA GLU A 309 -2.67 -5.30 -12.34
C GLU A 309 -4.17 -5.05 -12.56
N ALA A 310 -4.48 -4.17 -13.51
CA ALA A 310 -5.84 -3.76 -13.81
C ALA A 310 -6.13 -3.81 -15.31
N GLU A 311 -7.39 -4.09 -15.64
CA GLU A 311 -7.94 -3.73 -16.94
C GLU A 311 -8.46 -2.30 -16.85
N VAL A 312 -7.95 -1.41 -17.71
CA VAL A 312 -8.24 0.01 -17.69
C VAL A 312 -8.86 0.43 -19.02
N LEU A 313 -10.06 1.00 -18.98
CA LEU A 313 -10.77 1.58 -20.12
C LEU A 313 -10.14 2.91 -20.51
N THR A 314 -9.09 2.86 -21.32
CA THR A 314 -8.36 4.03 -21.82
C THR A 314 -9.09 4.72 -22.96
N GLY A 315 -9.90 3.98 -23.73
CA GLY A 315 -10.65 4.49 -24.88
C GLY A 315 -9.79 5.32 -25.83
N SER A 316 -10.35 6.42 -26.31
CA SER A 316 -9.63 7.48 -27.00
C SER A 316 -8.80 8.29 -26.01
N PHE A 317 -7.55 8.63 -26.37
CA PHE A 317 -6.66 9.38 -25.51
C PHE A 317 -5.95 10.51 -26.25
N CYS A 318 -5.52 11.52 -25.48
CA CYS A 318 -4.73 12.65 -25.97
C CYS A 318 -3.56 12.95 -25.03
N GLN A 319 -2.69 13.88 -25.42
CA GLN A 319 -1.56 14.30 -24.60
C GLN A 319 -2.04 14.93 -23.28
N GLY A 320 -1.49 14.48 -22.16
CA GLY A 320 -1.82 15.00 -20.83
C GLY A 320 -1.23 16.39 -20.55
N HIS A 321 -1.84 17.10 -19.59
CA HIS A 321 -1.43 18.42 -19.15
C HIS A 321 -1.70 18.59 -17.64
N PRO A 322 -0.82 19.27 -16.87
CA PRO A 322 -0.96 19.35 -15.41
C PRO A 322 -2.28 19.96 -14.92
N LEU A 323 -2.85 20.88 -15.72
CA LEU A 323 -4.10 21.57 -15.39
C LEU A 323 -5.37 20.74 -15.70
N TYR A 324 -5.26 19.56 -16.30
CA TYR A 324 -6.44 18.76 -16.63
C TYR A 324 -7.04 18.13 -15.39
N ILE A 325 -8.28 18.50 -15.07
CA ILE A 325 -9.13 17.81 -14.08
C ILE A 325 -10.06 16.78 -14.72
N VAL A 326 -10.17 16.83 -16.04
CA VAL A 326 -10.95 15.98 -16.94
C VAL A 326 -10.27 16.02 -18.31
N PRO A 327 -10.43 15.00 -19.18
CA PRO A 327 -9.87 15.05 -20.52
C PRO A 327 -10.47 16.21 -21.35
N PRO A 328 -9.70 16.81 -22.28
CA PRO A 328 -10.19 17.86 -23.15
C PRO A 328 -11.25 17.34 -24.14
N PRO A 329 -12.11 18.24 -24.66
CA PRO A 329 -13.06 17.90 -25.74
C PRO A 329 -12.33 17.54 -27.03
N LEU A 330 -12.96 16.72 -27.88
CA LEU A 330 -12.37 16.28 -29.16
C LEU A 330 -12.13 17.47 -30.11
N ASN A 331 -13.09 18.39 -30.18
CA ASN A 331 -12.97 19.68 -30.87
C ASN A 331 -13.50 20.82 -29.99
N PRO A 332 -13.10 22.08 -30.24
CA PRO A 332 -13.66 23.24 -29.53
C PRO A 332 -15.18 23.29 -29.72
N GLY A 333 -15.93 23.18 -28.62
CA GLY A 333 -17.40 23.21 -28.62
C GLY A 333 -18.09 21.84 -28.68
N ASP A 334 -17.34 20.74 -28.83
CA ASP A 334 -17.91 19.40 -28.75
C ASP A 334 -18.29 19.03 -27.31
N THR A 335 -19.38 18.27 -27.18
CA THR A 335 -19.75 17.63 -25.92
C THR A 335 -18.91 16.37 -25.66
N ASP A 336 -18.42 15.76 -26.73
CA ASP A 336 -17.59 14.56 -26.66
C ASP A 336 -16.15 14.89 -26.27
N ARG A 337 -15.61 14.07 -25.39
CA ARG A 337 -14.27 14.20 -24.81
C ARG A 337 -13.47 12.93 -25.06
N HIS A 338 -12.16 13.08 -24.97
CA HIS A 338 -11.29 11.92 -24.79
C HIS A 338 -11.67 11.15 -23.52
N ASP A 339 -11.36 9.87 -23.50
CA ASP A 339 -11.67 8.98 -22.37
C ASP A 339 -10.52 8.95 -21.34
N SER A 340 -9.29 9.19 -21.79
CA SER A 340 -8.09 9.29 -20.94
C SER A 340 -7.04 10.24 -21.53
N VAL A 341 -5.97 10.47 -20.78
CA VAL A 341 -4.79 11.21 -21.26
C VAL A 341 -3.51 10.41 -21.02
N VAL A 342 -2.49 10.68 -21.82
CA VAL A 342 -1.22 9.92 -21.81
C VAL A 342 0.01 10.82 -21.76
N ASP A 343 1.14 10.22 -21.41
CA ASP A 343 2.45 10.87 -21.44
C ASP A 343 2.99 11.12 -22.84
N ASN A 344 2.75 10.20 -23.78
CA ASN A 344 3.13 10.34 -25.18
C ASN A 344 2.11 9.64 -26.09
N VAL A 345 1.46 10.39 -26.98
CA VAL A 345 0.41 9.84 -27.86
C VAL A 345 0.93 8.77 -28.83
N SER A 346 2.18 8.88 -29.29
CA SER A 346 2.77 7.93 -30.25
C SER A 346 3.18 6.61 -29.61
N SER A 347 3.63 6.65 -28.35
CA SER A 347 4.05 5.47 -27.60
C SER A 347 3.74 5.66 -26.11
N PRO A 348 2.47 5.47 -25.70
CA PRO A 348 2.05 5.75 -24.33
C PRO A 348 2.59 4.70 -23.36
N GLU A 349 3.30 5.15 -22.33
CA GLU A 349 3.73 4.32 -21.20
C GLU A 349 2.91 4.60 -19.95
N THR A 350 2.41 5.82 -19.80
CA THR A 350 1.58 6.25 -18.67
C THR A 350 0.21 6.67 -19.17
N PHE A 351 -0.84 6.14 -18.53
CA PHE A 351 -2.22 6.49 -18.79
C PHE A 351 -2.84 7.10 -17.53
N VAL A 352 -3.63 8.15 -17.72
CA VAL A 352 -4.37 8.83 -16.64
C VAL A 352 -5.85 8.81 -16.97
N ILE A 353 -6.62 8.16 -16.09
CA ILE A 353 -8.09 8.13 -16.15
C ILE A 353 -8.68 9.07 -15.09
N PHE A 354 -9.90 9.55 -15.33
CA PHE A 354 -10.55 10.55 -14.45
C PHE A 354 -11.80 10.00 -13.75
N SER A 355 -12.06 8.70 -13.89
CA SER A 355 -13.20 8.02 -13.28
C SER A 355 -12.77 6.65 -12.76
N ASN A 356 -12.98 6.38 -11.47
CA ASN A 356 -12.66 5.08 -10.85
C ASN A 356 -13.32 3.88 -11.55
N THR A 357 -14.51 4.06 -12.11
CA THR A 357 -15.22 3.02 -12.87
C THR A 357 -14.57 2.65 -14.22
N GLN A 358 -13.51 3.35 -14.64
CA GLN A 358 -12.72 2.96 -15.82
C GLN A 358 -11.67 1.90 -15.52
N ALA A 359 -11.45 1.50 -14.28
CA ALA A 359 -10.42 0.52 -13.95
C ALA A 359 -10.98 -0.61 -13.10
N MET A 360 -10.76 -1.84 -13.55
CA MET A 360 -11.06 -3.06 -12.80
C MET A 360 -9.76 -3.70 -12.32
N PRO A 361 -9.49 -3.73 -11.00
CA PRO A 361 -8.35 -4.47 -10.49
C PRO A 361 -8.58 -5.97 -10.70
N GLN A 362 -7.62 -6.66 -11.31
CA GLN A 362 -7.72 -8.08 -11.65
C GLN A 362 -6.83 -8.93 -10.75
N TYR A 363 -5.60 -8.47 -10.51
CA TYR A 363 -4.62 -9.17 -9.68
C TYR A 363 -3.88 -8.20 -8.77
N LEU A 364 -3.54 -8.68 -7.58
CA LEU A 364 -2.58 -8.04 -6.69
C LEU A 364 -1.33 -8.91 -6.64
N TRP A 365 -0.20 -8.33 -7.02
CA TRP A 365 1.12 -8.92 -6.96
C TRP A 365 1.83 -8.38 -5.72
N THR A 366 2.22 -9.28 -4.81
CA THR A 366 3.10 -8.97 -3.69
C THR A 366 4.51 -9.35 -4.09
N CYS A 367 5.41 -8.36 -4.07
CA CYS A 367 6.79 -8.51 -4.49
C CYS A 367 7.77 -8.04 -3.41
N THR A 368 9.00 -8.53 -3.46
CA THR A 368 10.17 -7.92 -2.83
C THR A 368 11.08 -7.34 -3.89
N GLN A 369 12.03 -6.52 -3.48
CA GLN A 369 13.06 -6.01 -4.36
C GLN A 369 14.27 -6.94 -4.37
N ASP A 370 14.80 -7.26 -5.55
CA ASP A 370 16.08 -7.97 -5.64
C ASP A 370 17.19 -7.10 -5.05
N HIS A 371 17.89 -7.61 -4.04
CA HIS A 371 19.15 -7.06 -3.55
C HIS A 371 20.25 -7.30 -4.60
N VAL A 372 20.24 -6.52 -5.68
CA VAL A 372 21.45 -6.36 -6.50
C VAL A 372 22.34 -5.40 -5.73
N GLN A 373 23.48 -5.90 -5.23
CA GLN A 373 24.52 -5.02 -4.67
C GLN A 373 24.79 -3.86 -5.65
N PRO A 374 24.97 -2.62 -5.18
CA PRO A 374 25.30 -1.52 -6.07
C PRO A 374 26.55 -1.93 -6.85
N TRP A 375 26.45 -2.03 -8.17
CA TRP A 375 27.66 -2.06 -8.99
C TRP A 375 28.37 -0.74 -8.76
N ASP A 376 29.55 -0.82 -8.15
CA ASP A 376 30.52 0.27 -8.06
C ASP A 376 30.76 0.78 -9.48
N CYS A 377 30.16 1.92 -9.80
CA CYS A 377 30.49 2.67 -11.00
C CYS A 377 31.73 3.51 -10.69
N SER A 378 32.87 2.82 -10.55
CA SER A 378 34.18 3.43 -10.57
C SER A 378 35.09 2.59 -11.46
N SER A 379 35.71 3.27 -12.43
CA SER A 379 36.65 2.82 -13.48
C SER A 379 35.98 2.39 -14.81
N GLU A 380 36.24 3.01 -15.97
CA GLU A 380 37.29 3.96 -16.34
C GLU A 380 36.90 4.74 -17.62
N SER A 381 37.17 6.05 -17.60
CA SER A 381 37.28 6.87 -18.80
C SER A 381 38.40 6.32 -19.69
N ARG A 382 38.07 6.01 -20.95
CA ARG A 382 39.07 5.77 -22.00
C ARG A 382 39.87 7.06 -22.23
N VAL A 383 41.12 7.07 -21.80
CA VAL A 383 42.15 7.91 -22.41
C VAL A 383 43.16 6.99 -23.08
N LEU A 384 43.22 7.13 -24.40
CA LEU A 384 44.15 6.50 -25.32
C LEU A 384 45.58 6.90 -24.96
N ASN A 385 46.49 5.95 -24.76
CA ASN A 385 47.90 6.22 -25.02
C ASN A 385 48.72 4.99 -25.41
N SER A 386 49.58 5.24 -26.40
CA SER A 386 50.40 4.30 -27.16
C SER A 386 51.59 3.72 -26.40
N GLN A 387 52.00 2.54 -26.85
CA GLN A 387 53.17 1.76 -26.43
C GLN A 387 54.49 2.54 -26.38
N GLN A 388 55.34 2.26 -25.37
CA GLN A 388 56.74 1.85 -25.53
C GLN A 388 57.36 1.37 -24.18
N PRO A 389 58.33 0.43 -24.16
CA PRO A 389 58.91 -0.13 -22.94
C PRO A 389 60.33 0.40 -22.65
N LYS A 390 60.64 0.80 -21.41
CA LYS A 390 62.04 1.03 -20.96
C LYS A 390 62.28 0.66 -19.49
N THR A 391 63.01 -0.44 -19.32
CA THR A 391 64.21 -0.67 -18.47
C THR A 391 64.32 -0.04 -17.06
N ARG A 392 64.54 -0.94 -16.09
CA ARG A 392 65.16 -0.72 -14.77
C ARG A 392 66.39 0.18 -14.82
N PHE A 393 66.50 1.08 -13.84
CA PHE A 393 67.78 1.51 -13.29
C PHE A 393 67.72 1.61 -11.77
N SER A 394 68.71 0.97 -11.15
CA SER A 394 69.15 1.12 -9.77
C SER A 394 69.90 2.44 -9.59
N LYS A 395 69.76 3.07 -8.43
CA LYS A 395 70.80 3.92 -7.84
C LYS A 395 70.85 3.68 -6.35
N GLY A 396 72.03 3.31 -5.87
CA GLY A 396 72.37 3.22 -4.47
C GLY A 396 72.82 4.55 -3.87
N SER A 397 72.61 4.59 -2.55
CA SER A 397 73.50 5.02 -1.47
C SER A 397 73.94 6.48 -1.26
N SER A 398 74.00 6.76 0.04
CA SER A 398 74.73 7.75 0.84
C SER A 398 73.97 9.07 1.03
N VAL A 399 73.70 9.51 2.26
CA VAL A 399 74.47 9.37 3.52
C VAL A 399 73.67 8.71 4.65
#